data_AF-A0A523Y5R4-F1
#
_entry.id   AF-A0A523Y5R4-F1
#
_cell.length_a   1.000
_cell.length_b   1.000
_cell.length_c   1.000
_cell.angle_alpha   90.00
_cell.angle_beta   90.00
_cell.angle_gamma   90.00
#
_symmetry.space_group_name_H-M   'P 1'
#
loop_
_entity.id
_entity.type
_entity.pdbx_description
1 polymer ?
#
loop_
_entity_poly.entity_id
_entity_poly.type
_entity_poly.pdbx_seq_one_letter_code
_entity_poly.pdbx_strand_id
1 'polypeptide(L)' 'MEYRRELLKGNTETLLLSLLKNQSMYGYQIIKEIEKRSQGYFRFKEGTLYPALHRL' A
#
# COMPACT_ATOMS: atom_id res chain seq x y z
N MET A 1 6.46 -14.82 -11.47
CA MET A 1 5.27 -14.56 -10.61
C MET A 1 5.64 -14.36 -9.14
N GLU A 2 6.79 -14.87 -8.68
CA GLU A 2 7.27 -14.85 -7.29
C GLU A 2 7.85 -13.49 -6.86
N TYR A 3 8.61 -12.83 -7.75
CA TYR A 3 9.23 -11.52 -7.52
C TYR A 3 8.24 -10.40 -7.14
N ARG A 4 6.99 -10.48 -7.63
CA ARG A 4 5.92 -9.51 -7.31
C ARG A 4 5.52 -9.55 -5.83
N ARG A 5 5.51 -10.73 -5.19
CA ARG A 5 5.09 -10.85 -3.79
C ARG A 5 6.22 -10.48 -2.83
N GLU A 6 7.46 -10.76 -3.20
CA GLU A 6 8.63 -10.40 -2.38
C GLU A 6 8.87 -8.89 -2.37
N LEU A 7 8.81 -8.23 -3.53
CA LEU A 7 8.89 -6.78 -3.61
C LEU A 7 7.79 -6.08 -2.82
N LEU A 8 6.58 -6.64 -2.82
CA LEU A 8 5.46 -6.11 -2.04
C LEU A 8 5.66 -6.31 -0.54
N LYS A 9 6.10 -7.48 -0.09
CA LYS A 9 6.32 -7.74 1.35
C LYS A 9 7.38 -6.82 1.95
N GLY A 10 8.48 -6.57 1.26
CA GLY A 10 9.57 -5.72 1.76
C GLY A 10 9.30 -4.22 1.68
N ASN A 11 8.51 -3.76 0.70
CA ASN A 11 8.36 -2.32 0.41
C ASN A 11 6.98 -1.74 0.72
N THR A 12 6.02 -2.53 1.19
CA THR A 12 4.66 -2.03 1.51
C THR A 12 4.70 -0.90 2.54
N GLU A 13 5.47 -1.04 3.61
CA GLU A 13 5.57 -0.03 4.67
C GLU A 13 6.17 1.28 4.15
N THR A 14 7.22 1.20 3.34
CA THR A 14 7.82 2.37 2.68
C THR A 14 6.84 3.05 1.72
N LEU A 15 6.07 2.28 0.95
CA LEU A 15 5.02 2.81 0.08
C LEU A 15 3.95 3.56 0.88
N LEU A 16 3.46 2.97 1.98
CA LEU A 16 2.47 3.59 2.85
C LEU A 16 3.00 4.89 3.46
N LEU A 17 4.22 4.89 3.99
CA LEU A 17 4.87 6.09 4.52
C LEU A 17 5.05 7.17 3.45
N SER A 18 5.37 6.80 2.20
CA SER A 18 5.49 7.76 1.10
C SER A 18 4.18 8.48 0.79
N LEU A 19 3.03 7.81 0.96
CA LEU A 19 1.70 8.40 0.77
C LEU A 19 1.33 9.30 1.93
N LEU A 20 1.50 8.79 3.15
CA LEU A 20 1.18 9.51 4.39
C LEU A 20 2.08 10.72 4.62
N LYS A 21 3.31 10.71 4.10
CA LYS A 21 4.22 11.87 4.12
C LYS A 21 3.63 13.10 3.43
N ASN A 22 2.83 12.91 2.38
CA ASN A 22 2.28 14.02 1.61
C ASN A 22 0.98 14.56 2.22
N GLN A 23 0.13 13.69 2.76
CA GLN A 23 -1.12 14.05 3.41
C GLN A 23 -1.64 12.89 4.27
N SER A 24 -2.37 13.21 5.33
CA SER A 24 -3.12 12.23 6.11
C SER A 24 -4.19 11.57 5.24
N MET A 25 -4.30 10.25 5.29
CA MET A 25 -5.27 9.46 4.53
C MET A 25 -5.90 8.38 5.40
N TYR A 26 -7.19 8.09 5.20
CA TYR A 26 -7.82 6.90 5.80
C TYR A 26 -7.58 5.64 4.97
N GLY A 27 -7.76 4.45 5.57
CA GLY A 27 -7.36 3.17 4.96
C GLY A 27 -7.89 2.94 3.54
N TYR A 28 -9.18 3.17 3.31
CA TYR A 28 -9.76 3.03 1.97
C TYR A 28 -9.21 4.05 0.96
N GLN A 29 -8.94 5.29 1.39
CA GLN A 29 -8.27 6.30 0.57
C GLN A 29 -6.90 5.84 0.08
N ILE A 30 -6.11 5.22 0.97
CA ILE A 30 -4.79 4.68 0.63
C ILE A 30 -4.92 3.60 -0.45
N ILE A 31 -5.89 2.69 -0.35
CA ILE A 31 -6.14 1.65 -1.36
C ILE A 31 -6.41 2.27 -2.73
N LYS A 32 -7.31 3.25 -2.79
CA LYS A 32 -7.67 3.94 -4.05
C LYS A 32 -6.49 4.71 -4.63
N GLU A 33 -5.70 5.37 -3.80
CA GLU A 33 -4.55 6.15 -4.24
C GLU A 33 -3.43 5.27 -4.78
N ILE A 34 -3.15 4.12 -4.13
CA ILE A 34 -2.19 3.13 -4.64
C ILE A 34 -2.65 2.56 -5.98
N GLU A 35 -3.91 2.17 -6.09
CA GLU A 35 -4.49 1.65 -7.34
C GLU A 35 -4.36 2.69 -8.48
N LYS A 36 -4.68 3.96 -8.18
CA LYS A 36 -4.58 5.07 -9.13
C LYS A 36 -3.15 5.33 -9.59
N ARG A 37 -2.20 5.51 -8.66
CA ARG A 37 -0.79 5.82 -8.99
C ARG A 37 -0.09 4.68 -9.71
N SER A 38 -0.48 3.45 -9.40
CA SER A 38 0.08 2.25 -10.02
C SER A 38 -0.61 1.84 -11.32
N GLN A 39 -1.58 2.60 -11.82
CA GLN A 39 -2.38 2.25 -13.00
C GLN A 39 -2.98 0.83 -12.91
N GLY A 40 -3.43 0.44 -11.71
CA GLY A 40 -4.01 -0.87 -11.44
C GLY A 40 -3.00 -2.02 -11.28
N TYR A 41 -1.69 -1.74 -11.34
CA TYR A 41 -0.63 -2.72 -11.09
C TYR A 41 -0.61 -3.21 -9.64
N PHE A 42 -0.83 -2.30 -8.69
CA PHE A 42 -0.95 -2.62 -7.28
C PHE A 42 -2.40 -2.55 -6.83
N ARG A 43 -2.95 -3.69 -6.42
CA ARG A 43 -4.28 -3.78 -5.79
C ARG A 43 -4.12 -4.33 -4.39
N PHE A 44 -4.15 -3.44 -3.42
CA PHE A 44 -4.17 -3.84 -2.01
C PHE A 44 -5.56 -4.34 -1.64
N LYS A 45 -5.60 -5.42 -0.87
CA LYS A 45 -6.81 -5.87 -0.17
C LYS A 45 -6.82 -5.28 1.23
N GLU A 46 -8.01 -5.05 1.76
CA GLU A 46 -8.18 -4.59 3.15
C GLU A 46 -7.45 -5.49 4.15
N GLY A 47 -7.58 -6.81 3.99
CA GLY A 47 -6.89 -7.80 4.83
C GLY A 47 -5.35 -7.76 4.75
N THR A 48 -4.78 -7.05 3.78
CA THR A 48 -3.32 -6.80 3.69
C THR A 48 -2.93 -5.41 4.16
N LEU A 49 -3.78 -4.41 3.91
CA LEU A 49 -3.50 -3.02 4.24
C LEU A 49 -3.57 -2.78 5.74
N TYR A 50 -4.67 -3.17 6.39
CA TYR A 50 -4.88 -2.84 7.80
C TYR A 50 -3.81 -3.46 8.71
N PRO A 51 -3.40 -4.73 8.55
CA PRO A 51 -2.28 -5.26 9.30
C PRO A 51 -0.96 -4.52 9.04
N ALA A 52 -0.74 -3.99 7.83
CA ALA A 52 0.45 -3.20 7.52
C ALA A 52 0.40 -1.81 8.19
N LEU A 53 -0.77 -1.16 8.19
CA LEU A 53 -0.98 0.10 8.91
C LEU A 53 -0.82 -0.05 10.42
N HIS A 54 -1.23 -1.19 11.00
CA HIS A 54 -1.05 -1.48 12.43
C HIS A 54 0.40 -1.77 12.84
N ARG A 55 1.28 -2.14 11.90
CA ARG A 55 2.71 -2.38 12.18
C ARG A 55 3.57 -1.13 12.06
N LEU A 56 3.07 -0.10 11.35
CA LEU A 56 3.68 1.23 11.28
C LEU A 56 3.52 1.97 12.61
#